data_AF-W1YPM4-F1
#
_entry.id   AF-W1YPM4-F1
#
_cell.length_a   1.000
_cell.length_b   1.000
_cell.length_c   1.000
_cell.angle_alpha   90.00
_cell.angle_beta   90.00
_cell.angle_gamma   90.00
#
_symmetry.space_group_name_H-M   'P 1'
#
loop_
_entity.id
_entity.type
_entity.pdbx_description
1 polymer ?
#
loop_
_entity_poly.entity_id
_entity_poly.type
_entity_poly.pdbx_seq_one_letter_code
_entity_poly.pdbx_strand_id
1 'polypeptide(L)' 'MLPHRELQAVLASSDGFVCPSVYEPLGIVNLEAMAMGLPVVGSATGGIPDVIVDGETGYLVPIDQLTDGTGTPTD' A
#
# COMPACT_ATOMS: atom_id res chain seq x y z
N MET A 1 -7.37 -7.88 16.82
CA MET A 1 -7.75 -6.68 16.05
C MET A 1 -7.72 -5.50 17.01
N LEU A 2 -6.97 -4.44 16.69
CA LEU A 2 -7.02 -3.21 17.48
C LEU A 2 -8.36 -2.48 17.22
N PRO A 3 -8.93 -1.81 18.22
CA PRO A 3 -10.02 -0.86 18.00
C PRO A 3 -9.61 0.22 17.00
N HIS A 4 -10.57 0.71 16.20
CA HIS A 4 -10.28 1.68 15.12
C HIS A 4 -9.52 2.92 15.59
N ARG A 5 -9.86 3.45 16.78
CA ARG A 5 -9.19 4.61 17.37
C ARG A 5 -7.73 4.33 17.75
N GLU A 6 -7.43 3.12 18.20
CA GLU A 6 -6.05 2.73 18.54
C GLU A 6 -5.21 2.55 17.27
N LEU A 7 -5.79 1.99 16.21
CA LEU A 7 -5.15 1.90 14.90
C LEU A 7 -4.80 3.29 14.35
N GLN A 8 -5.74 4.23 14.40
CA GLN A 8 -5.50 5.63 13.99
C GLN A 8 -4.37 6.29 14.78
N ALA A 9 -4.30 6.03 16.09
CA ALA A 9 -3.22 6.56 16.92
C ALA A 9 -1.85 6.02 16.50
N VAL A 10 -1.76 4.72 16.19
CA VAL A 10 -0.52 4.09 15.68
C VAL A 10 -0.12 4.71 14.35
N LEU A 11 -1.05 4.80 13.38
CA LEU A 11 -0.78 5.42 12.08
C LEU A 11 -0.34 6.88 12.24
N ALA A 12 -1.05 7.69 13.03
CA ALA A 12 -0.69 9.08 13.26
C ALA A 12 0.68 9.28 13.92
N SER A 13 1.16 8.29 14.70
CA SER A 13 2.48 8.32 15.33
C SER A 13 3.61 7.72 14.49
N SER A 14 3.31 7.21 13.28
CA SER A 14 4.30 6.57 12.41
C SER A 14 5.00 7.59 11.51
N ASP A 15 6.22 7.27 11.06
CA ASP A 15 6.95 8.10 10.10
C ASP A 15 6.61 7.77 8.64
N GLY A 16 5.95 6.64 8.39
CA GLY A 16 5.53 6.19 7.07
C GLY A 16 4.76 4.88 7.12
N PHE A 17 4.14 4.53 6.00
CA PHE A 17 3.36 3.30 5.83
C PHE A 17 3.90 2.47 4.67
N VAL A 18 4.06 1.16 4.88
CA VAL A 18 4.56 0.24 3.85
C VAL A 18 3.51 -0.85 3.62
N CYS A 19 3.13 -1.05 2.37
CA CYS A 19 2.20 -2.09 1.91
C CYS A 19 2.96 -3.09 1.02
N PRO A 20 3.69 -4.07 1.60
CA PRO A 20 4.47 -5.04 0.84
C PRO A 20 3.59 -6.23 0.41
N SER A 21 2.35 -5.96 -0.01
CA SER A 21 1.41 -7.01 -0.40
C SER A 21 1.89 -7.72 -1.66
N VAL A 22 1.66 -9.04 -1.71
CA VAL A 22 1.82 -9.83 -2.94
C VAL A 22 0.70 -9.50 -3.92
N TYR A 23 -0.53 -9.32 -3.43
CA TYR A 23 -1.63 -8.87 -4.26
C TYR A 23 -2.61 -8.08 -3.40
N GLU A 24 -2.99 -6.90 -3.87
CA GLU A 24 -3.90 -5.99 -3.17
C GLU A 24 -4.81 -5.32 -4.20
N PRO A 25 -6.08 -5.73 -4.31
CA PRO A 25 -6.91 -5.39 -5.47
C PRO A 25 -7.39 -3.93 -5.48
N LEU A 26 -7.44 -3.24 -4.34
CA LEU A 26 -8.08 -1.91 -4.26
C LEU A 26 -7.16 -0.83 -3.70
N GLY A 27 -6.13 -1.19 -2.93
CA GLY A 27 -5.19 -0.22 -2.37
C GLY A 27 -5.78 0.72 -1.31
N ILE A 28 -6.96 0.41 -0.75
CA ILE A 28 -7.68 1.26 0.22
C ILE A 28 -6.81 1.61 1.43
N VAL A 29 -6.02 0.66 1.93
CA VAL A 29 -5.15 0.89 3.09
C VAL A 29 -4.06 1.94 2.81
N ASN A 30 -3.61 2.08 1.56
CA ASN A 30 -2.69 3.16 1.18
C ASN A 30 -3.41 4.52 1.23
N LEU A 31 -4.65 4.60 0.77
CA LEU A 31 -5.47 5.82 0.86
C LEU A 31 -5.75 6.22 2.31
N GLU A 32 -6.02 5.24 3.20
CA GLU A 32 -6.20 5.49 4.63
C GLU A 32 -4.91 6.04 5.26
N ALA A 33 -3.74 5.48 4.92
CA ALA A 33 -2.46 5.99 5.39
C ALA A 33 -2.16 7.40 4.86
N MET A 34 -2.41 7.65 3.56
CA MET A 34 -2.29 8.99 2.96
C MET A 34 -3.23 10.00 3.61
N ALA A 35 -4.47 9.61 3.96
CA ALA A 35 -5.42 10.47 4.65
C ALA A 35 -4.95 10.87 6.06
N MET A 36 -4.08 10.06 6.68
CA MET A 36 -3.40 10.37 7.93
C MET A 36 -2.12 11.22 7.73
N GLY A 37 -1.77 11.56 6.50
CA GLY A 37 -0.58 12.35 6.15
C GLY A 37 0.72 11.56 6.10
N LEU A 38 0.65 10.22 6.07
CA LEU A 38 1.84 9.38 6.02
C LEU A 38 2.40 9.30 4.59
N PRO A 39 3.73 9.37 4.41
CA PRO A 39 4.36 8.91 3.18
C PRO A 39 4.13 7.39 3.04
N VAL A 40 3.81 6.95 1.83
CA VAL A 40 3.49 5.54 1.56
C VAL A 40 4.50 4.90 0.60
N VAL A 41 4.78 3.61 0.82
CA VAL A 41 5.53 2.76 -0.09
C VAL A 41 4.72 1.48 -0.33
N GLY A 42 4.42 1.14 -1.57
CA GLY A 42 3.61 -0.04 -1.91
C GLY A 42 4.28 -0.92 -2.95
N SER A 43 4.03 -2.22 -2.91
CA SER A 43 4.35 -3.11 -4.04
C SER A 43 3.53 -2.72 -5.27
N ALA A 44 4.13 -2.74 -6.45
CA ALA A 44 3.49 -2.40 -7.72
C ALA A 44 2.60 -3.56 -8.23
N THR A 45 1.55 -3.87 -7.48
CA THR A 45 0.64 -4.99 -7.73
C THR A 45 -0.83 -4.63 -7.47
N GLY A 46 -1.74 -5.36 -8.11
CA GLY A 46 -3.18 -5.16 -7.99
C GLY A 46 -3.58 -3.71 -8.26
N GLY A 47 -4.38 -3.12 -7.36
CA GLY A 47 -4.84 -1.73 -7.41
C GLY A 47 -3.95 -0.74 -6.67
N ILE A 48 -2.79 -1.14 -6.12
CA ILE A 48 -1.87 -0.19 -5.46
C ILE A 48 -1.37 0.90 -6.44
N PRO A 49 -0.95 0.57 -7.69
CA PRO A 49 -0.53 1.58 -8.66
C PRO A 49 -1.64 2.54 -9.10
N ASP A 50 -2.91 2.19 -8.89
CA ASP A 50 -4.05 3.06 -9.22
C ASP A 50 -4.20 4.21 -8.21
N VAL A 51 -3.64 4.07 -7.00
CA VAL A 51 -3.77 5.05 -5.91
C VAL A 51 -2.46 5.74 -5.54
N ILE A 52 -1.30 5.13 -5.86
CA ILE A 52 0.02 5.74 -5.66
C ILE A 52 0.56 6.23 -7.00
N VAL A 53 0.82 7.54 -7.09
CA VAL A 53 1.60 8.13 -8.17
C VAL A 53 3.06 8.13 -7.74
N ASP A 54 3.87 7.27 -8.35
CA ASP A 54 5.27 7.06 -7.97
C ASP A 54 6.09 8.35 -8.06
N GLY A 55 6.80 8.67 -6.97
CA GLY A 55 7.58 9.89 -6.80
C GLY A 55 6.77 11.16 -6.49
N GLU A 56 5.43 11.11 -6.56
CA GLU A 56 4.55 12.25 -6.27
C GLU A 56 3.77 12.06 -4.96
N THR A 57 2.97 11.00 -4.86
CA THR A 57 2.13 10.73 -3.67
C THR A 57 2.68 9.58 -2.81
N GLY A 58 3.73 8.90 -3.26
CA GLY A 58 4.40 7.81 -2.57
C GLY A 58 5.43 7.14 -3.48
N TYR A 59 5.86 5.94 -3.12
CA TYR A 59 6.77 5.14 -3.95
C TYR A 59 6.20 3.75 -4.26
N LEU A 60 6.45 3.28 -5.47
CA LEU A 60 6.11 1.94 -5.92
C LEU A 60 7.38 1.08 -6.00
N VAL A 61 7.30 -0.12 -5.42
CA VAL A 61 8.37 -1.14 -5.49
C VAL A 61 7.96 -2.22 -6.49
N PRO A 62 8.73 -2.47 -7.56
CA PRO A 62 8.43 -3.53 -8.52
C PRO A 62 8.36 -4.92 -7.87
N ILE A 63 7.50 -5.78 -8.41
CA ILE A 63 7.38 -7.21 -8.05
C ILE A 63 7.13 -8.02 -9.32
N ASP A 64 7.84 -9.14 -9.48
CA ASP A 64 7.71 -10.01 -10.65
C ASP A 64 6.54 -10.97 -10.46
N GLN A 65 5.54 -10.90 -11.34
CA GLN A 65 4.28 -11.65 -11.20
C GLN A 65 3.69 -12.12 -12.52
N LEU A 66 2.85 -13.15 -12.45
CA LEU A 66 2.01 -13.56 -13.57
C LEU A 66 0.97 -12.47 -13.89
N THR A 67 0.80 -12.19 -15.17
CA THR A 67 -0.18 -11.21 -15.68
C THR A 67 -1.54 -11.86 -15.99
N ASP A 68 -1.91 -12.88 -15.26
CA ASP A 68 -3.18 -13.65 -15.42
C ASP A 68 -4.30 -13.15 -14.49
N GLY A 69 -4.05 -12.05 -13.77
CA GLY A 69 -4.97 -11.47 -12.79
C GLY A 69 -4.91 -12.10 -11.40
N THR A 70 -4.07 -13.12 -11.19
CA THR A 70 -3.91 -13.75 -9.86
C THR A 70 -2.94 -12.99 -8.95
N GLY A 71 -2.03 -12.20 -9.51
CA GLY A 71 -0.94 -11.58 -8.76
C GLY A 71 0.05 -12.61 -8.19
N THR A 72 0.16 -13.79 -8.81
CA THR A 72 1.09 -14.84 -8.37
C THR A 72 2.55 -14.44 -8.64
N PRO A 73 3.44 -14.40 -7.63
CA PRO A 73 4.87 -14.15 -7.83
C PRO A 73 5.53 -15.20 -8.71
N THR A 74 6.57 -14.80 -9.45
CA THR A 74 7.31 -15.70 -10.37
C THR A 74 8.70 -16.12 -9.86
N ASP A 75 9.09 -15.66 -8.68
CA ASP A 75 10.34 -15.98 -7.99
C ASP A 75 10.14 -16.80 -6.70
#